data_AF-A0A8T3XC38-F1
#
_entry.id   AF-A0A8T3XC38-F1
#
_cell.length_a   1.000
_cell.length_b   1.000
_cell.length_c   1.000
_cell.angle_alpha   90.00
_cell.angle_beta   90.00
_cell.angle_gamma   90.00
#
_symmetry.space_group_name_H-M   'P 1'
#
loop_
_entity.id
_entity.type
_entity.pdbx_description
1 polymer ?
#
loop_
_entity_poly.entity_id
_entity_poly.type
_entity_poly.pdbx_seq_one_letter_code
_entity_poly.pdbx_strand_id
1 'polypeptide(L)'
;MSAKERLSKQEIKDKFDSFSKWYYIFEIFNSILIGRLRRGLLKQAKGKVLEIGIGTGANLKYYPTDCEITGIDLSKGMLTKAENKAAKLGIKINLREGDAENLPFKKEEFDSVVDTLGLCIYPNPIRALKEMKKVCKKKGRILLLEHGISNRQFIVNL
;
A
#
# COMPACT_ATOMS: atom_id res chain seq x y z
N MET A 1 13.38 1.17 -26.03
CA MET A 1 13.02 2.03 -24.87
C MET A 1 14.03 1.76 -23.77
N SER A 2 14.86 2.76 -23.44
CA SER A 2 15.89 2.67 -22.39
C SER A 2 15.24 2.36 -21.04
N ALA A 3 15.82 1.43 -20.28
CA ALA A 3 15.47 1.16 -18.90
C ALA A 3 15.75 2.44 -18.10
N LYS A 4 14.72 3.27 -17.86
CA LYS A 4 14.78 4.34 -16.87
C LYS A 4 15.31 3.72 -15.58
N GLU A 5 16.44 4.21 -15.09
CA GLU A 5 16.96 3.85 -13.78
C GLU A 5 15.83 4.01 -12.76
N ARG A 6 15.49 2.91 -12.08
CA ARG A 6 14.52 2.95 -10.99
C ARG A 6 15.13 3.80 -9.88
N LEU A 7 14.35 4.74 -9.35
CA LEU A 7 14.76 5.58 -8.22
C LEU A 7 15.26 4.70 -7.07
N SER A 8 16.33 5.13 -6.41
CA SER A 8 16.82 4.52 -5.18
C SER A 8 15.81 4.69 -4.04
N LYS A 9 15.94 3.87 -3.00
CA LYS A 9 15.04 3.94 -1.82
C LYS A 9 15.10 5.29 -1.12
N GLN A 10 16.28 5.91 -1.10
CA GLN A 10 16.47 7.24 -0.51
C GLN A 10 15.74 8.31 -1.34
N GLU A 11 15.88 8.28 -2.66
CA GLU A 11 15.17 9.23 -3.55
C GLU A 11 13.65 9.06 -3.48
N ILE A 12 13.17 7.82 -3.36
CA ILE A 12 11.74 7.53 -3.14
C ILE A 12 11.27 8.18 -1.83
N LYS A 13 11.99 7.94 -0.73
CA LYS A 13 11.69 8.52 0.57
C LYS A 13 11.66 10.05 0.52
N ASP A 14 12.72 10.66 0.00
CA ASP A 14 12.88 12.12 -0.06
C ASP A 14 11.80 12.77 -0.92
N LYS A 15 11.41 12.12 -2.03
CA LYS A 15 10.32 12.58 -2.89
C LYS A 15 8.98 12.54 -2.15
N PHE A 16 8.70 11.48 -1.38
CA PHE A 16 7.45 11.40 -0.62
C PHE A 16 7.41 12.34 0.59
N ASP A 17 8.54 12.56 1.26
CA ASP A 17 8.66 13.54 2.33
C ASP A 17 8.47 14.98 1.79
N SER A 18 9.06 15.30 0.63
CA SER A 18 9.07 16.66 0.06
C SER A 18 7.84 17.04 -0.77
N PHE A 19 7.24 16.10 -1.53
CA PHE A 19 6.12 16.35 -2.45
C PHE A 19 4.74 15.89 -1.95
N SER A 20 4.61 15.76 -0.63
CA SER A 20 3.44 15.17 0.02
C SER A 20 2.10 15.89 -0.25
N LYS A 21 2.11 17.14 -0.76
CA LYS A 21 0.90 17.90 -1.16
C LYS A 21 0.33 17.50 -2.53
N TRP A 22 1.18 17.29 -3.54
CA TRP A 22 0.72 16.96 -4.90
C TRP A 22 0.22 15.50 -4.98
N TYR A 23 0.90 14.59 -4.26
CA TYR A 23 0.45 13.21 -4.11
C TYR A 23 -0.89 13.12 -3.37
N TYR A 24 -1.14 13.98 -2.38
CA TYR A 24 -2.42 14.04 -1.67
C TYR A 24 -3.58 14.49 -2.58
N ILE A 25 -3.34 15.43 -3.50
CA ILE A 25 -4.34 15.87 -4.49
C ILE A 25 -4.63 14.74 -5.49
N PHE A 26 -3.59 14.08 -6.01
CA PHE A 26 -3.74 12.90 -6.87
C PHE A 26 -4.44 11.73 -6.14
N GLU A 27 -4.14 11.51 -4.86
CA GLU A 27 -4.82 10.52 -4.01
C GLU A 27 -6.30 10.84 -3.80
N ILE A 28 -6.69 12.10 -3.64
CA ILE A 28 -8.10 12.50 -3.52
C ILE A 28 -8.84 12.18 -4.82
N PHE A 29 -8.28 12.58 -5.97
CA PHE A 29 -8.87 12.28 -7.28
C PHE A 29 -8.95 10.76 -7.51
N ASN A 30 -7.87 10.03 -7.22
CA ASN A 30 -7.87 8.56 -7.31
C ASN A 30 -8.87 7.93 -6.33
N SER A 31 -8.98 8.39 -5.08
CA SER A 31 -9.91 7.84 -4.09
C SER A 31 -11.37 7.95 -4.51
N ILE A 32 -11.73 9.00 -5.27
CA ILE A 32 -13.05 9.18 -5.86
C ILE A 32 -13.27 8.19 -7.01
N LEU A 33 -12.29 8.05 -7.92
CA LEU A 33 -12.39 7.18 -9.10
C LEU A 33 -12.30 5.67 -8.77
N ILE A 34 -11.41 5.26 -7.88
CA ILE A 34 -11.13 3.84 -7.57
C ILE A 34 -11.71 3.39 -6.23
N GLY A 35 -12.46 4.25 -5.52
CA GLY A 35 -13.01 3.94 -4.21
C GLY A 35 -13.90 2.68 -4.20
N ARG A 36 -14.61 2.40 -5.30
CA ARG A 36 -15.38 1.15 -5.47
C ARG A 36 -14.47 -0.08 -5.56
N LEU A 37 -13.34 0.02 -6.25
CA LEU A 37 -12.34 -1.06 -6.35
C LEU A 37 -11.69 -1.31 -4.99
N ARG A 38 -11.27 -0.25 -4.29
CA ARG A 38 -10.75 -0.34 -2.91
C ARG A 38 -11.76 -1.02 -1.98
N ARG A 39 -13.02 -0.58 -1.96
CA ARG A 39 -14.07 -1.21 -1.15
C ARG A 39 -14.27 -2.70 -1.50
N GLY A 40 -14.29 -3.02 -2.80
CA GLY A 40 -14.48 -4.40 -3.28
C GLY A 40 -13.33 -5.34 -2.94
N LEU A 41 -12.10 -4.84 -2.96
CA LEU A 41 -10.91 -5.59 -2.54
C LEU A 41 -10.83 -5.70 -1.02
N LEU A 42 -10.89 -4.58 -0.31
CA LEU A 42 -10.56 -4.49 1.12
C LEU A 42 -11.62 -5.10 2.02
N LYS A 43 -12.88 -5.25 1.57
CA LYS A 43 -13.89 -6.06 2.28
C LYS A 43 -13.50 -7.54 2.44
N GLN A 44 -12.48 -8.00 1.71
CA GLN A 44 -11.96 -9.37 1.80
C GLN A 44 -10.83 -9.49 2.84
N ALA A 45 -10.33 -8.38 3.38
CA ALA A 45 -9.38 -8.40 4.48
C ALA A 45 -10.07 -8.94 5.74
N LYS A 46 -9.29 -9.59 6.61
CA LYS A 46 -9.75 -10.15 7.88
C LYS A 46 -8.59 -10.30 8.86
N GLY A 47 -8.90 -10.30 10.16
CA GLY A 47 -7.95 -10.60 11.23
C GLY A 47 -6.82 -9.58 11.32
N LYS A 48 -5.59 -10.06 11.48
CA LYS A 48 -4.40 -9.20 11.48
C LYS A 48 -4.06 -8.80 10.04
N VAL A 49 -4.11 -7.49 9.76
CA VAL A 49 -3.88 -6.93 8.44
C VAL A 49 -2.54 -6.18 8.43
N LEU A 50 -1.69 -6.48 7.45
CA LEU A 50 -0.55 -5.63 7.10
C LEU A 50 -0.86 -4.87 5.81
N GLU A 51 -0.85 -3.54 5.86
CA GLU A 51 -0.87 -2.69 4.68
C GLU A 51 0.54 -2.16 4.40
N ILE A 52 1.07 -2.52 3.23
CA ILE A 52 2.40 -2.14 2.78
C ILE A 52 2.30 -0.90 1.89
N GLY A 53 3.12 0.11 2.17
CA GLY A 53 2.99 1.41 1.53
C GLY A 53 1.68 2.09 1.92
N ILE A 54 1.36 2.12 3.22
CA ILE A 54 0.09 2.68 3.72
C ILE A 54 -0.11 4.15 3.32
N GLY A 55 0.96 4.88 2.99
CA GLY A 55 0.89 6.24 2.51
C GLY A 55 0.16 7.14 3.51
N THR A 56 -0.81 7.93 3.03
CA THR A 56 -1.62 8.78 3.92
C THR A 56 -2.82 8.06 4.54
N GLY A 57 -2.89 6.73 4.48
CA GLY A 57 -4.00 5.93 5.00
C GLY A 57 -5.27 6.00 4.16
N ALA A 58 -5.16 6.13 2.84
CA ALA A 58 -6.32 6.27 1.96
C ALA A 58 -7.25 5.04 1.93
N ASN A 59 -6.76 3.87 2.36
CA ASN A 59 -7.53 2.63 2.46
C ASN A 59 -8.30 2.45 3.77
N LEU A 60 -7.95 3.19 4.83
CA LEU A 60 -8.41 2.95 6.20
C LEU A 60 -9.93 2.81 6.32
N LYS A 61 -10.69 3.69 5.66
CA LYS A 61 -12.17 3.72 5.69
C LYS A 61 -12.86 2.54 4.99
N TYR A 62 -12.12 1.67 4.30
CA TYR A 62 -12.67 0.56 3.53
C TYR A 62 -12.43 -0.81 4.17
N TYR A 63 -11.61 -0.88 5.23
CA TYR A 63 -11.43 -2.12 5.96
C TYR A 63 -12.66 -2.45 6.82
N PRO A 64 -12.94 -3.75 7.01
CA PRO A 64 -13.86 -4.20 8.05
C PRO A 64 -13.43 -3.70 9.44
N THR A 65 -14.41 -3.37 10.29
CA THR A 65 -14.17 -2.78 11.61
C THR A 65 -13.50 -3.73 12.61
N ASP A 66 -13.54 -5.03 12.35
CA ASP A 66 -12.92 -6.09 13.16
C ASP A 66 -11.46 -6.40 12.75
N CYS A 67 -10.91 -5.68 11.76
CA CYS A 67 -9.52 -5.85 11.35
C CYS A 67 -8.54 -5.13 12.29
N GLU A 68 -7.48 -5.82 12.69
CA GLU A 68 -6.32 -5.24 13.40
C GLU A 68 -5.30 -4.75 12.37
N ILE A 69 -5.28 -3.45 12.08
CA ILE A 69 -4.50 -2.89 10.98
C ILE A 69 -3.10 -2.48 11.48
N THR A 70 -2.08 -3.00 10.81
CA THR A 70 -0.69 -2.53 10.86
C THR A 70 -0.32 -1.93 9.51
N GLY A 71 0.13 -0.68 9.49
CA GLY A 71 0.64 0.00 8.30
C GLY A 71 2.16 0.13 8.33
N ILE A 72 2.80 -0.13 7.19
CA ILE A 72 4.23 0.13 6.99
C ILE A 72 4.44 1.07 5.81
N ASP A 73 5.36 2.03 5.95
CA ASP A 73 5.78 2.94 4.89
C ASP A 73 7.25 3.33 5.08
N LEU A 74 7.95 3.67 3.98
CA LEU A 74 9.32 4.17 4.01
C LEU A 74 9.39 5.63 4.53
N SER A 75 8.32 6.40 4.33
CA SER A 75 8.25 7.81 4.69
C SER A 75 7.58 8.00 6.06
N LYS A 76 8.35 8.55 7.00
CA LYS A 76 7.80 8.98 8.30
C LYS A 76 6.72 10.05 8.14
N GLY A 77 6.87 10.96 7.17
CA GLY A 77 5.86 11.97 6.87
C GLY A 77 4.52 11.38 6.42
N MET A 78 4.55 10.30 5.64
CA MET A 78 3.34 9.55 5.26
C MET A 78 2.68 8.90 6.48
N LEU A 79 3.46 8.24 7.33
CA LEU A 79 2.96 7.63 8.56
C LEU A 79 2.27 8.67 9.48
N THR A 80 2.87 9.85 9.68
CA THR A 80 2.22 10.93 10.44
C THR A 80 0.88 11.33 9.84
N LYS A 81 0.74 11.35 8.51
CA LYS A 81 -0.54 11.64 7.85
C LYS A 81 -1.55 10.51 8.01
N ALA A 82 -1.12 9.26 7.89
CA ALA A 82 -1.97 8.10 8.12
C ALA A 82 -2.51 8.08 9.56
N GLU A 83 -1.65 8.35 10.55
CA GLU A 83 -2.04 8.45 11.96
C GLU A 83 -3.10 9.52 12.19
N ASN A 84 -2.87 10.73 11.68
CA ASN A 84 -3.84 11.83 11.77
C ASN A 84 -5.18 11.50 11.10
N LYS A 85 -5.16 10.80 9.95
CA LYS A 85 -6.39 10.36 9.26
C LYS A 85 -7.10 9.28 10.07
N ALA A 86 -6.37 8.33 10.65
CA ALA A 86 -6.93 7.27 11.47
C ALA A 86 -7.62 7.84 12.72
N ALA A 87 -6.97 8.78 13.41
CA ALA A 87 -7.54 9.50 14.55
C ALA A 87 -8.85 10.21 14.19
N LYS A 88 -8.90 10.92 13.05
CA LYS A 88 -10.13 11.57 12.55
C LYS A 88 -11.26 10.59 12.23
N LEU A 89 -10.92 9.37 11.80
CA LEU A 89 -11.88 8.31 11.49
C LEU A 89 -12.26 7.47 12.73
N GLY A 90 -11.62 7.68 13.88
CA GLY A 90 -11.79 6.83 15.06
C GLY A 90 -11.26 5.41 14.88
N ILE A 91 -10.30 5.20 13.97
CA ILE A 91 -9.72 3.89 13.67
C ILE A 91 -8.38 3.75 14.39
N LYS A 92 -8.22 2.69 15.17
CA LYS A 92 -6.93 2.35 15.79
C LYS A 92 -6.05 1.62 14.78
N ILE A 93 -4.83 2.09 14.59
CA ILE A 93 -3.83 1.45 13.72
C ILE A 93 -2.48 1.38 14.41
N ASN A 94 -1.66 0.40 14.03
CA ASN A 94 -0.25 0.35 14.39
C ASN A 94 0.58 0.79 13.18
N LEU A 95 1.52 1.71 13.36
CA LEU A 95 2.37 2.19 12.27
C LEU A 95 3.84 1.83 12.50
N ARG A 96 4.54 1.49 11.41
CA ARG A 96 5.97 1.15 11.41
C ARG A 96 6.64 1.86 10.23
N GLU A 97 7.76 2.54 10.48
CA GLU A 97 8.66 2.93 9.39
C GLU A 97 9.45 1.69 8.94
N GLY A 98 9.50 1.44 7.64
CA GLY A 98 10.29 0.33 7.12
C GLY A 98 10.10 0.05 5.63
N ASP A 99 10.88 -0.91 5.16
CA ASP A 99 11.04 -1.21 3.74
C ASP A 99 10.17 -2.41 3.32
N ALA A 100 9.36 -2.22 2.28
CA ALA A 100 8.54 -3.28 1.68
C ALA A 100 9.38 -4.48 1.19
N GLU A 101 10.65 -4.25 0.84
CA GLU A 101 11.59 -5.29 0.38
C GLU A 101 12.33 -6.01 1.53
N ASN A 102 12.15 -5.56 2.77
CA ASN A 102 12.72 -6.17 3.97
C ASN A 102 11.82 -5.90 5.18
N LEU A 103 10.69 -6.62 5.23
CA LEU A 103 9.65 -6.42 6.22
C LEU A 103 10.12 -6.87 7.61
N PRO A 104 10.04 -6.00 8.64
CA PRO A 104 10.49 -6.28 10.01
C PRO A 104 9.44 -7.07 10.81
N PHE A 105 8.83 -8.07 10.18
CA PHE A 105 7.76 -8.89 10.75
C PHE A 105 8.09 -10.38 10.68
N LYS A 106 7.47 -11.14 11.57
CA LYS A 106 7.66 -12.59 11.64
C LYS A 106 7.00 -13.27 10.43
N LYS A 107 7.50 -14.46 10.13
CA LYS A 107 6.88 -15.34 9.14
C LYS A 107 5.47 -15.71 9.60
N GLU A 108 4.52 -15.74 8.67
CA GLU A 108 3.12 -16.15 8.91
C GLU A 108 2.44 -15.37 10.06
N GLU A 109 2.73 -14.07 10.17
CA GLU A 109 2.17 -13.20 11.22
C GLU A 109 0.76 -12.67 10.88
N PHE A 110 0.51 -12.36 9.61
CA PHE A 110 -0.70 -11.66 9.18
C PHE A 110 -1.71 -12.57 8.47
N ASP A 111 -2.99 -12.38 8.76
CA ASP A 111 -4.11 -13.05 8.11
C ASP A 111 -4.41 -12.44 6.74
N SER A 112 -4.16 -11.14 6.58
CA SER A 112 -4.25 -10.43 5.30
C SER A 112 -3.03 -9.53 5.11
N VAL A 113 -2.45 -9.53 3.92
CA VAL A 113 -1.41 -8.59 3.49
C VAL A 113 -1.94 -7.83 2.29
N VAL A 114 -1.82 -6.51 2.31
CA VAL A 114 -2.43 -5.61 1.35
C VAL A 114 -1.38 -4.69 0.76
N ASP A 115 -1.45 -4.51 -0.56
CA ASP A 115 -0.76 -3.46 -1.29
C ASP A 115 -1.74 -2.86 -2.31
N THR A 116 -1.80 -1.53 -2.38
CA THR A 116 -2.59 -0.84 -3.39
C THR A 116 -1.76 0.23 -4.07
N LEU A 117 -1.47 0.03 -5.36
CA LEU A 117 -0.71 0.93 -6.22
C LEU A 117 0.73 1.16 -5.71
N GLY A 118 1.31 0.20 -4.99
CA GLY A 118 2.65 0.29 -4.42
C GLY A 118 3.72 -0.42 -5.24
N LEU A 119 3.39 -1.52 -5.92
CA LEU A 119 4.40 -2.36 -6.59
C LEU A 119 5.20 -1.62 -7.68
N CYS A 120 4.61 -0.61 -8.33
CA CYS A 120 5.29 0.18 -9.35
C CYS A 120 6.36 1.13 -8.79
N ILE A 121 6.30 1.42 -7.49
CA ILE A 121 7.22 2.32 -6.79
C ILE A 121 8.43 1.53 -6.26
N TYR A 122 8.25 0.26 -5.91
CA TYR A 122 9.31 -0.54 -5.31
C TYR A 122 10.45 -0.80 -6.32
N PRO A 123 11.71 -0.54 -5.95
CA PRO A 123 12.86 -0.86 -6.79
C PRO A 123 12.90 -2.33 -7.23
N ASN A 124 12.57 -3.24 -6.30
CA ASN A 124 12.51 -4.69 -6.52
C ASN A 124 11.12 -5.26 -6.15
N PRO A 125 10.11 -5.15 -7.03
CA PRO A 125 8.75 -5.60 -6.72
C PRO A 125 8.65 -7.10 -6.45
N ILE A 126 9.49 -7.92 -7.11
CA ILE A 126 9.57 -9.36 -6.85
C ILE A 126 10.03 -9.63 -5.40
N ARG A 127 10.96 -8.83 -4.88
CA ARG A 127 11.44 -8.97 -3.50
C ARG A 127 10.34 -8.56 -2.50
N ALA A 128 9.63 -7.47 -2.76
CA ALA A 128 8.47 -7.08 -1.96
C ALA A 128 7.38 -8.17 -1.93
N LEU A 129 7.05 -8.77 -3.09
CA LEU A 129 6.10 -9.89 -3.16
C LEU A 129 6.57 -11.13 -2.37
N LYS A 130 7.87 -11.43 -2.39
CA LYS A 130 8.44 -12.53 -1.57
C LYS A 130 8.30 -12.23 -0.08
N GLU A 131 8.53 -10.99 0.33
CA GLU A 131 8.35 -10.55 1.72
C GLU A 131 6.87 -10.58 2.15
N MET A 132 5.95 -10.11 1.30
CA MET A 132 4.50 -10.26 1.49
C MET A 132 4.12 -11.72 1.73
N LYS A 133 4.61 -12.62 0.88
CA LYS A 133 4.38 -14.07 1.03
C LYS A 133 4.98 -14.62 2.31
N LYS A 134 6.17 -14.16 2.73
CA LYS A 134 6.83 -14.59 3.97
C LYS A 134 5.98 -14.25 5.20
N VAL A 135 5.47 -13.03 5.28
CA VAL A 135 4.74 -12.55 6.47
C VAL A 135 3.25 -12.93 6.46
N CYS A 136 2.68 -13.27 5.31
CA CYS A 136 1.33 -13.79 5.19
C CYS A 136 1.24 -15.23 5.71
N LYS A 137 0.20 -15.54 6.48
CA LYS A 137 -0.13 -16.91 6.91
C LYS A 137 -0.40 -17.81 5.71
N LYS A 138 -0.13 -19.12 5.83
CA LYS A 138 -0.42 -20.12 4.76
C LYS A 138 -1.87 -20.11 4.26
N LYS A 139 -2.83 -19.86 5.16
CA LYS A 139 -4.27 -19.74 4.86
C LYS A 139 -4.74 -18.27 4.82
N GLY A 140 -3.79 -17.34 4.83
CA GLY A 140 -4.03 -15.91 4.73
C GLY A 140 -4.30 -15.46 3.29
N ARG A 141 -4.48 -14.15 3.13
CA ARG A 141 -4.73 -13.53 1.82
C ARG A 141 -3.67 -12.48 1.52
N ILE A 142 -3.25 -12.43 0.26
CA ILE A 142 -2.52 -11.29 -0.29
C ILE A 142 -3.49 -10.58 -1.24
N LEU A 143 -3.80 -9.32 -0.95
CA LEU A 143 -4.77 -8.51 -1.68
C LEU A 143 -4.02 -7.39 -2.40
N LEU A 144 -4.08 -7.39 -3.72
CA LEU A 144 -3.37 -6.43 -4.57
C LEU A 144 -4.37 -5.61 -5.39
N LEU A 145 -4.24 -4.28 -5.34
CA LEU A 145 -4.90 -3.38 -6.29
C LEU A 145 -3.83 -2.64 -7.07
N GLU A 146 -3.58 -3.06 -8.31
CA GLU A 146 -2.50 -2.51 -9.13
C GLU A 146 -2.99 -2.05 -10.49
N HIS A 147 -2.26 -1.13 -11.12
CA HIS A 147 -2.50 -0.78 -12.51
C HIS A 147 -1.84 -1.85 -13.41
N GLY A 148 -2.58 -2.29 -14.42
CA GLY A 148 -2.11 -3.29 -15.38
C GLY A 148 -2.26 -2.80 -16.82
N ILE A 149 -1.54 -3.46 -17.72
CA ILE A 149 -1.77 -3.30 -19.16
C ILE A 149 -3.15 -3.90 -19.49
N SER A 150 -3.96 -3.16 -20.24
CA SER A 150 -5.27 -3.65 -20.68
C SER A 150 -5.11 -4.86 -21.59
N ASN A 151 -5.99 -5.85 -21.46
CA ASN A 151 -6.08 -6.96 -22.40
C ASN A 151 -6.86 -6.59 -23.68
N ARG A 152 -7.42 -5.38 -23.76
CA ARG A 152 -8.13 -4.87 -24.94
C ARG A 152 -7.14 -4.13 -25.84
N GLN A 153 -6.82 -4.72 -26.98
CA GLN A 153 -5.81 -4.21 -27.91
C GLN A 153 -6.04 -2.74 -28.33
N PHE A 154 -7.29 -2.31 -28.49
CA PHE A 154 -7.58 -0.93 -28.85
C PHE A 154 -7.18 0.08 -27.75
N ILE A 155 -7.18 -0.31 -26.47
CA ILE A 155 -6.74 0.56 -25.36
C ILE A 155 -5.21 0.62 -25.32
N VAL A 156 -4.56 -0.50 -25.64
CA VAL A 156 -3.09 -0.60 -25.65
C VAL A 156 -2.46 0.22 -26.77
N ASN A 157 -3.19 0.41 -27.87
CA ASN A 157 -2.72 1.11 -29.07
C ASN A 157 -3.16 2.59 -29.16
N LEU A 158 -3.80 3.13 -28.12
CA LEU A 158 -4.06 4.58 -27.97
C LEU A 158 -2.82 5.29 -27.45
#